data_AF-A0A953XAJ9-F1
#
_entry.id   AF-A0A953XAJ9-F1
#
_cell.length_a   1.000
_cell.length_b   1.000
_cell.length_c   1.000
_cell.angle_alpha   90.00
_cell.angle_beta   90.00
_cell.angle_gamma   90.00
#
_symmetry.space_group_name_H-M   'P 1'
#
loop_
_entity.id
_entity.type
_entity.pdbx_description
1 polymer ?
#
loop_
_entity_poly.entity_id
_entity_poly.type
_entity_poly.pdbx_seq_one_letter_code
_entity_poly.pdbx_strand_id
1 'polypeptide(L)'
;MPVSLLRPTLAVLAGLALAGCELLPPRPISVAETEVVSVTGFDRARADALVADADAAAARGDTAGALADYRQAGLAWPESEAAWLGLRTTSDALGDEGEHAAAEFMLRRVRLYDGASLVVQREVNRALRLYVEDGGDADAPQTRVYAQALADYYSARLEAAGLYQPLDPYMNIEDREWPAVVGTGLAVGVYGGILGASAANQ
;
A
#
# COMPACT_ATOMS: atom_id res chain seq x y z
N MET A 1 91.65 7.05 -18.54
CA MET A 1 90.69 7.93 -19.24
C MET A 1 89.47 7.11 -19.66
N PRO A 2 88.23 7.61 -19.48
CA PRO A 2 87.00 6.82 -19.42
C PRO A 2 86.08 7.01 -20.64
N VAL A 3 85.22 6.02 -20.95
CA VAL A 3 83.89 6.14 -21.63
C VAL A 3 83.11 4.85 -21.25
N SER A 4 82.09 4.87 -20.38
CA SER A 4 80.63 5.05 -20.62
C SER A 4 80.04 3.95 -21.55
N LEU A 5 78.91 3.26 -21.27
CA LEU A 5 77.59 3.77 -20.92
C LEU A 5 76.63 2.68 -20.36
N LEU A 6 75.76 3.15 -19.44
CA LEU A 6 74.36 2.78 -19.12
C LEU A 6 74.02 1.33 -18.71
N ARG A 7 73.81 1.05 -17.43
CA ARG A 7 72.65 1.34 -16.53
C ARG A 7 71.60 0.22 -16.52
N PRO A 8 71.51 -0.56 -15.42
CA PRO A 8 70.48 -1.56 -15.21
C PRO A 8 69.18 -0.94 -14.65
N THR A 9 68.10 -1.63 -15.00
CA THR A 9 66.80 -1.73 -14.32
C THR A 9 66.86 -1.57 -12.81
N LEU A 10 65.99 -0.70 -12.26
CA LEU A 10 65.21 -0.89 -11.01
C LEU A 10 64.65 0.47 -10.57
N ALA A 11 63.44 0.77 -10.99
CA ALA A 11 62.66 1.86 -10.43
C ALA A 11 61.77 1.31 -9.30
N VAL A 12 62.19 1.62 -8.08
CA VAL A 12 61.37 2.13 -6.97
C VAL A 12 60.11 1.33 -6.60
N LEU A 13 60.23 0.49 -5.58
CA LEU A 13 59.15 0.13 -4.67
C LEU A 13 59.10 1.18 -3.53
N ALA A 14 58.15 2.09 -3.62
CA ALA A 14 57.58 2.86 -2.50
C ALA A 14 56.07 2.79 -2.73
N GLY A 15 55.22 2.33 -1.82
CA GLY A 15 55.24 2.50 -0.38
C GLY A 15 53.89 3.13 0.00
N LEU A 16 52.94 2.27 0.39
CA LEU A 16 51.66 2.55 1.05
C LEU A 16 50.81 3.74 0.53
N ALA A 17 49.83 3.43 -0.32
CA ALA A 17 48.66 4.28 -0.54
C ALA A 17 47.74 4.21 0.69
N LEU A 18 47.46 5.38 1.26
CA LEU A 18 46.43 5.63 2.24
C LEU A 18 45.08 5.07 1.77
N ALA A 19 44.36 4.43 2.69
CA ALA A 19 42.97 4.04 2.54
C ALA A 19 42.11 5.28 2.24
N GLY A 20 41.78 5.47 0.97
CA GLY A 20 40.69 6.32 0.54
C GLY A 20 39.39 5.54 0.62
N CYS A 21 38.54 5.87 1.59
CA CYS A 21 37.11 5.62 1.45
C CYS A 21 36.63 6.41 0.22
N GLU A 22 36.49 5.74 -0.92
CA GLU A 22 35.73 6.27 -2.04
C GLU A 22 34.29 6.45 -1.58
N LEU A 23 33.97 7.71 -1.29
CA LEU A 23 32.63 8.24 -1.10
C LEU A 23 31.84 7.94 -2.39
N LEU A 24 31.07 6.85 -2.38
CA LEU A 24 30.16 6.53 -3.46
C LEU A 24 29.22 7.74 -3.62
N PRO A 25 29.18 8.42 -4.79
CA PRO A 25 28.25 9.53 -4.97
C PRO A 25 26.83 8.99 -4.75
N PRO A 26 25.95 9.72 -4.03
CA PRO A 26 24.56 9.31 -3.91
C PRO A 26 24.01 9.20 -5.33
N ARG A 27 23.75 7.96 -5.77
CA ARG A 27 23.00 7.74 -7.00
C ARG A 27 21.66 8.42 -6.75
N PRO A 28 21.23 9.36 -7.61
CA PRO A 28 19.86 9.83 -7.52
C PRO A 28 18.98 8.59 -7.59
N ILE A 29 18.14 8.39 -6.56
CA ILE A 29 17.02 7.47 -6.66
C ILE A 29 16.14 8.12 -7.72
N SER A 30 16.33 7.71 -8.97
CA SER A 30 15.33 7.88 -10.01
C SER A 30 14.13 7.11 -9.51
N VAL A 31 13.19 7.83 -8.89
CA VAL A 31 11.82 7.35 -8.70
C VAL A 31 11.38 6.97 -10.11
N ALA A 32 11.43 5.68 -10.42
CA ALA A 32 10.92 5.17 -11.67
C ALA A 32 9.47 5.65 -11.72
N GLU A 33 9.18 6.52 -12.68
CA GLU A 33 7.84 6.95 -13.01
C GLU A 33 7.04 5.66 -13.17
N THR A 34 6.19 5.39 -12.19
CA THR A 34 5.58 4.07 -12.00
C THR A 34 4.64 3.89 -13.16
N GLU A 35 5.08 3.10 -14.14
CA GLU A 35 4.27 2.72 -15.29
C GLU A 35 2.95 2.18 -14.77
N VAL A 36 1.85 2.83 -15.17
CA VAL A 36 0.50 2.41 -14.79
C VAL A 36 0.27 1.08 -15.48
N VAL A 37 0.50 -0.01 -14.74
CA VAL A 37 0.25 -1.36 -15.22
C VAL A 37 -1.24 -1.43 -15.58
N SER A 38 -1.54 -1.65 -16.86
CA SER A 38 -2.91 -1.87 -17.32
C SER A 38 -3.42 -3.17 -16.70
N VAL A 39 -4.43 -3.07 -15.83
CA VAL A 39 -5.02 -4.21 -15.13
C VAL A 39 -6.29 -4.63 -15.85
N THR A 40 -6.28 -5.79 -16.51
CA THR A 40 -7.45 -6.32 -17.22
C THR A 40 -8.63 -6.50 -16.26
N GLY A 41 -9.81 -5.97 -16.62
CA GLY A 41 -11.02 -6.07 -15.81
C GLY A 41 -11.28 -4.89 -14.86
N PHE A 42 -10.32 -3.98 -14.68
CA PHE A 42 -10.47 -2.75 -13.92
C PHE A 42 -10.26 -1.54 -14.85
N ASP A 43 -11.17 -0.56 -14.78
CA ASP A 43 -11.22 0.55 -15.72
C ASP A 43 -11.26 1.87 -14.96
N ARG A 44 -10.10 2.53 -14.92
CA ARG A 44 -9.95 3.84 -14.28
C ARG A 44 -10.80 4.91 -14.97
N ALA A 45 -10.84 4.93 -16.30
CA ALA A 45 -11.59 5.95 -17.04
C ALA A 45 -13.09 5.82 -16.77
N ARG A 46 -13.59 4.59 -16.69
CA ARG A 46 -14.97 4.32 -16.25
C ARG A 46 -15.21 4.76 -14.81
N ALA A 47 -14.29 4.47 -13.89
CA ALA A 47 -14.43 4.90 -12.49
C ALA A 47 -14.46 6.42 -12.37
N ASP A 48 -13.60 7.14 -13.08
CA ASP A 48 -13.56 8.61 -13.07
C ASP A 48 -14.85 9.21 -13.64
N ALA A 49 -15.41 8.62 -14.70
CA ALA A 49 -16.71 9.02 -15.24
C ALA A 49 -17.85 8.81 -14.24
N LEU A 50 -17.88 7.66 -13.56
CA LEU A 50 -18.86 7.36 -12.52
C LEU A 50 -18.75 8.32 -11.32
N VAL A 51 -17.53 8.70 -10.91
CA VAL A 51 -17.32 9.73 -9.88
C VAL A 51 -17.92 11.07 -10.32
N ALA A 52 -17.66 11.49 -11.57
CA ALA A 52 -18.20 12.75 -12.08
C ALA A 52 -19.74 12.73 -12.14
N ASP A 53 -20.34 11.61 -12.55
CA ASP A 53 -21.78 11.43 -12.57
C ASP A 53 -22.37 11.46 -11.14
N ALA A 54 -21.70 10.80 -10.19
CA ALA A 54 -22.08 10.80 -8.78
C ALA A 54 -22.02 12.19 -8.15
N ASP A 55 -20.94 12.95 -8.39
CA ASP A 55 -20.79 14.33 -7.93
C ASP A 55 -21.93 15.20 -8.48
N ALA A 56 -22.25 15.02 -9.77
CA ALA A 56 -23.34 15.75 -10.41
C ALA A 56 -24.72 15.35 -9.87
N ALA A 57 -24.93 14.07 -9.53
CA ALA A 57 -26.15 13.59 -8.90
C ALA A 57 -26.31 14.18 -7.48
N ALA A 58 -25.25 14.12 -6.67
CA ALA A 58 -25.21 14.70 -5.32
C ALA A 58 -25.50 16.21 -5.35
N ALA A 59 -24.89 16.96 -6.30
CA ALA A 59 -25.14 18.38 -6.47
C ALA A 59 -26.60 18.72 -6.83
N ARG A 60 -27.32 17.79 -7.47
CA ARG A 60 -28.75 17.92 -7.77
C ARG A 60 -29.66 17.39 -6.64
N GLY A 61 -29.10 16.88 -5.56
CA GLY A 61 -29.83 16.27 -4.44
C GLY A 61 -30.23 14.81 -4.65
N ASP A 62 -29.81 14.18 -5.76
CA ASP A 62 -30.04 12.75 -6.00
C ASP A 62 -29.00 11.91 -5.24
N THR A 63 -29.18 11.84 -3.93
CA THR A 63 -28.25 11.20 -3.00
C THR A 63 -28.23 9.67 -3.20
N ALA A 64 -29.34 9.07 -3.61
CA ALA A 64 -29.41 7.63 -3.90
C ALA A 64 -28.70 7.27 -5.22
N GLY A 65 -28.86 8.09 -6.27
CA GLY A 65 -28.10 7.97 -7.51
C GLY A 65 -26.60 8.12 -7.28
N ALA A 66 -26.20 9.17 -6.55
CA ALA A 66 -24.80 9.38 -6.18
C ALA A 66 -24.19 8.19 -5.43
N LEU A 67 -24.93 7.61 -4.47
CA LEU A 67 -24.48 6.42 -3.72
C LEU A 67 -24.21 5.24 -4.65
N ALA A 68 -25.11 4.99 -5.61
CA ALA A 68 -24.96 3.90 -6.56
C ALA A 68 -23.74 4.09 -7.47
N ASP A 69 -23.55 5.31 -7.97
CA ASP A 69 -22.46 5.64 -8.89
C ASP A 69 -21.10 5.61 -8.19
N TYR A 70 -20.97 6.16 -6.97
CA TYR A 70 -19.73 6.02 -6.19
C TYR A 70 -19.38 4.56 -5.88
N ARG A 71 -20.38 3.73 -5.56
CA ARG A 71 -20.18 2.29 -5.34
C ARG A 71 -19.64 1.62 -6.61
N GLN A 72 -20.24 1.91 -7.76
CA GLN A 72 -19.78 1.36 -9.04
C GLN A 72 -18.38 1.87 -9.41
N ALA A 73 -18.07 3.13 -9.10
CA ALA A 73 -16.75 3.70 -9.34
C ALA A 73 -15.68 2.99 -8.51
N GLY A 74 -15.94 2.75 -7.23
CA GLY A 74 -15.03 2.02 -6.34
C GLY A 74 -14.80 0.57 -6.79
N LEU A 75 -15.81 -0.10 -7.35
CA LEU A 75 -15.65 -1.45 -7.91
C LEU A 75 -14.92 -1.44 -9.26
N ALA A 76 -15.13 -0.42 -10.09
CA ALA A 76 -14.44 -0.27 -11.37
C ALA A 76 -12.95 0.04 -11.20
N TRP A 77 -12.60 0.80 -10.15
CA TRP A 77 -11.22 1.11 -9.79
C TRP A 77 -11.06 1.16 -8.24
N PRO A 78 -10.71 0.03 -7.59
CA PRO A 78 -10.64 -0.06 -6.13
C PRO A 78 -9.61 0.83 -5.43
N GLU A 79 -8.67 1.43 -6.16
CA GLU A 79 -7.77 2.46 -5.64
C GLU A 79 -8.34 3.89 -5.76
N SER A 80 -9.58 4.08 -6.21
CA SER A 80 -10.18 5.41 -6.36
C SER A 80 -10.54 6.01 -5.01
N GLU A 81 -9.66 6.86 -4.47
CA GLU A 81 -9.92 7.58 -3.22
C GLU A 81 -11.19 8.45 -3.33
N ALA A 82 -11.39 9.10 -4.49
CA ALA A 82 -12.56 9.94 -4.73
C ALA A 82 -13.86 9.14 -4.64
N ALA A 83 -13.90 7.93 -5.21
CA ALA A 83 -15.07 7.06 -5.12
C ALA A 83 -15.38 6.68 -3.67
N TRP A 84 -14.37 6.23 -2.90
CA TRP A 84 -14.59 5.82 -1.50
C TRP A 84 -14.94 6.99 -0.58
N LEU A 85 -14.35 8.17 -0.80
CA LEU A 85 -14.68 9.38 -0.06
C LEU A 85 -16.11 9.85 -0.34
N GLY A 86 -16.51 9.84 -1.61
CA GLY A 86 -17.86 10.17 -2.05
C GLY A 86 -18.89 9.20 -1.49
N LEU A 87 -18.61 7.90 -1.58
CA LEU A 87 -19.45 6.84 -1.01
C LEU A 87 -19.66 7.05 0.49
N ARG A 88 -18.58 7.19 1.26
CA ARG A 88 -18.65 7.42 2.71
C ARG A 88 -19.48 8.64 3.07
N THR A 89 -19.26 9.76 2.39
CA THR A 89 -19.97 11.02 2.66
C THR A 89 -21.45 10.91 2.32
N THR A 90 -21.78 10.21 1.24
CA THR A 90 -23.16 9.99 0.80
C THR A 90 -23.89 9.02 1.74
N SER A 91 -23.21 7.96 2.20
CA SER A 91 -23.73 7.03 3.20
C SER A 91 -24.03 7.71 4.53
N ASP A 92 -23.14 8.60 4.98
CA ASP A 92 -23.36 9.40 6.19
C ASP A 92 -24.62 10.27 6.08
N ALA A 93 -24.80 10.95 4.93
CA ALA A 93 -25.98 11.75 4.66
C ALA A 93 -27.29 10.93 4.62
N LEU A 94 -27.21 9.66 4.25
CA LEU A 94 -28.35 8.72 4.22
C LEU A 94 -28.56 7.96 5.53
N GLY A 95 -27.64 8.07 6.50
CA GLY A 95 -27.64 7.26 7.72
C GLY A 95 -27.36 5.77 7.49
N ASP A 96 -26.69 5.42 6.39
CA ASP A 96 -26.28 4.05 6.10
C ASP A 96 -24.92 3.76 6.77
N GLU A 97 -24.98 3.37 8.04
CA GLU A 97 -23.78 3.10 8.86
C GLU A 97 -22.93 1.96 8.32
N GLY A 98 -23.56 0.93 7.72
CA GLY A 98 -22.86 -0.23 7.16
C GLY A 98 -22.05 0.14 5.92
N GLU A 99 -22.67 0.88 5.00
CA GLU A 99 -21.99 1.39 3.81
C GLU A 99 -20.92 2.43 4.17
N HIS A 100 -21.20 3.30 5.15
CA HIS A 100 -20.20 4.24 5.69
C HIS A 100 -18.97 3.50 6.20
N ALA A 101 -19.17 2.48 7.06
CA ALA A 101 -18.08 1.69 7.63
C ALA A 101 -17.28 0.95 6.55
N ALA A 102 -17.97 0.39 5.54
CA ALA A 102 -17.33 -0.28 4.40
C ALA A 102 -16.50 0.70 3.56
N ALA A 103 -17.03 1.88 3.26
CA ALA A 103 -16.30 2.91 2.52
C ALA A 103 -15.08 3.43 3.30
N GLU A 104 -15.21 3.65 4.61
CA GLU A 104 -14.09 4.05 5.49
C GLU A 104 -13.04 2.94 5.63
N PHE A 105 -13.44 1.67 5.62
CA PHE A 105 -12.52 0.53 5.56
C PHE A 105 -11.66 0.56 4.29
N MET A 106 -12.26 0.88 3.13
CA MET A 106 -11.55 1.00 1.86
C MET A 106 -10.66 2.25 1.82
N LEU A 107 -11.20 3.40 2.22
CA LEU A 107 -10.51 4.69 2.19
C LEU A 107 -9.22 4.66 3.02
N ARG A 108 -9.26 4.04 4.21
CA ARG A 108 -8.05 3.85 5.03
C ARG A 108 -6.99 3.04 4.30
N ARG A 109 -7.37 1.99 3.59
CA ARG A 109 -6.41 1.14 2.86
C ARG A 109 -5.79 1.89 1.68
N VAL A 110 -6.62 2.54 0.87
CA VAL A 110 -6.15 3.31 -0.29
C VAL A 110 -5.24 4.47 0.12
N ARG A 111 -5.48 5.11 1.27
CA ARG A 111 -4.64 6.21 1.78
C ARG A 111 -3.37 5.77 2.50
N LEU A 112 -3.45 4.72 3.31
CA LEU A 112 -2.32 4.28 4.15
C LEU A 112 -1.28 3.51 3.36
N TYR A 113 -1.71 2.81 2.31
CA TYR A 113 -0.84 1.95 1.53
C TYR A 113 -0.51 2.63 0.21
N ASP A 114 0.79 2.85 -0.01
CA ASP A 114 1.28 3.37 -1.28
C ASP A 114 0.97 2.38 -2.42
N GLY A 115 0.00 2.75 -3.27
CA GLY A 115 -0.38 1.99 -4.46
C GLY A 115 0.70 1.92 -5.55
N ALA A 116 1.84 2.61 -5.39
CA ALA A 116 3.00 2.41 -6.26
C ALA A 116 3.90 1.24 -5.78
N SER A 117 3.84 0.88 -4.50
CA SER A 117 4.73 -0.13 -3.92
C SER A 117 4.15 -1.54 -4.05
N LEU A 118 4.69 -2.34 -4.99
CA LEU A 118 4.29 -3.74 -5.20
C LEU A 118 4.47 -4.61 -3.95
N VAL A 119 5.47 -4.32 -3.11
CA VAL A 119 5.71 -5.04 -1.85
C VAL A 119 4.57 -4.77 -0.87
N VAL A 120 4.18 -3.50 -0.70
CA VAL A 120 3.06 -3.13 0.17
C VAL A 120 1.76 -3.72 -0.35
N GLN A 121 1.50 -3.63 -1.66
CA GLN A 121 0.32 -4.22 -2.28
C GLN A 121 0.22 -5.72 -2.06
N ARG A 122 1.34 -6.46 -2.09
CA ARG A 122 1.35 -7.90 -1.81
C ARG A 122 0.89 -8.21 -0.38
N GLU A 123 1.43 -7.51 0.61
CA GLU A 123 1.03 -7.74 2.02
C GLU A 123 -0.42 -7.32 2.27
N VAL A 124 -0.88 -6.22 1.65
CA VAL A 124 -2.28 -5.79 1.73
C VAL A 124 -3.20 -6.80 1.05
N ASN A 125 -2.86 -7.28 -0.14
CA ASN A 125 -3.64 -8.32 -0.85
C ASN A 125 -3.75 -9.58 0.01
N ARG A 126 -2.65 -10.03 0.60
CA ARG A 126 -2.64 -11.17 1.53
C ARG A 126 -3.60 -10.97 2.71
N ALA A 127 -3.55 -9.82 3.37
CA ALA A 127 -4.45 -9.51 4.48
C ALA A 127 -5.92 -9.45 4.04
N LEU A 128 -6.20 -8.91 2.85
CA LEU A 128 -7.56 -8.86 2.29
C LEU A 128 -8.09 -10.25 1.95
N ARG A 129 -7.26 -11.14 1.39
CA ARG A 129 -7.63 -12.53 1.09
C ARG A 129 -8.01 -13.28 2.36
N LEU A 130 -7.18 -13.19 3.40
CA LEU A 130 -7.47 -13.79 4.70
C LEU A 130 -8.77 -13.24 5.30
N TYR A 131 -8.98 -11.92 5.25
CA TYR A 131 -10.23 -11.31 5.69
C TYR A 131 -11.46 -11.87 4.95
N VAL A 132 -11.37 -12.11 3.64
CA VAL A 132 -12.49 -12.68 2.88
C VAL A 132 -12.67 -14.18 3.17
N GLU A 133 -11.58 -14.94 3.28
CA GLU A 133 -11.59 -16.38 3.55
C GLU A 133 -12.16 -16.72 4.92
N ASP A 134 -11.87 -15.92 5.95
CA ASP A 134 -12.46 -16.04 7.29
C ASP A 134 -13.94 -15.62 7.34
N GLY A 135 -14.50 -15.24 6.19
CA GLY A 135 -15.88 -14.79 6.09
C GLY A 135 -16.06 -13.34 6.52
N GLY A 136 -15.01 -12.55 6.70
CA GLY A 136 -15.09 -11.13 7.06
C GLY A 136 -16.00 -10.83 8.25
N ASP A 137 -16.46 -9.58 8.35
CA ASP A 137 -17.49 -9.24 9.34
C ASP A 137 -18.87 -9.63 8.81
N ALA A 138 -19.56 -10.54 9.52
CA ALA A 138 -20.91 -10.98 9.17
C ALA A 138 -21.92 -9.83 9.18
N ASP A 139 -21.67 -8.82 10.02
CA ASP A 139 -22.52 -7.63 10.15
C ASP A 139 -22.15 -6.53 9.14
N ALA A 140 -21.07 -6.71 8.37
CA ALA A 140 -20.64 -5.76 7.33
C ALA A 140 -20.40 -6.46 5.96
N PRO A 141 -21.46 -6.98 5.32
CA PRO A 141 -21.32 -7.74 4.07
C PRO A 141 -20.73 -6.92 2.91
N GLN A 142 -20.98 -5.62 2.85
CA GLN A 142 -20.42 -4.70 1.86
C GLN A 142 -18.90 -4.60 1.97
N THR A 143 -18.38 -4.56 3.21
CA THR A 143 -16.93 -4.53 3.46
C THR A 143 -16.23 -5.74 2.83
N ARG A 144 -16.86 -6.93 2.89
CA ARG A 144 -16.32 -8.14 2.25
C ARG A 144 -16.27 -8.01 0.73
N VAL A 145 -17.34 -7.49 0.12
CA VAL A 145 -17.38 -7.26 -1.34
C VAL A 145 -16.29 -6.30 -1.78
N TYR A 146 -16.10 -5.18 -1.07
CA TYR A 146 -15.09 -4.20 -1.44
C TYR A 146 -13.66 -4.68 -1.17
N ALA A 147 -13.46 -5.40 -0.06
CA ALA A 147 -12.19 -6.06 0.23
C ALA A 147 -11.81 -7.06 -0.86
N GLN A 148 -12.77 -7.86 -1.33
CA GLN A 148 -12.57 -8.81 -2.42
C GLN A 148 -12.17 -8.09 -3.72
N ALA A 149 -12.87 -7.01 -4.08
CA ALA A 149 -12.55 -6.24 -5.29
C ALA A 149 -11.12 -5.67 -5.26
N LEU A 150 -10.66 -5.15 -4.13
CA LEU A 150 -9.29 -4.64 -3.98
C LEU A 150 -8.24 -5.76 -3.97
N ALA A 151 -8.56 -6.92 -3.35
CA ALA A 151 -7.70 -8.09 -3.43
C ALA A 151 -7.54 -8.60 -4.87
N ASP A 152 -8.62 -8.62 -5.65
CA ASP A 152 -8.59 -9.00 -7.06
C ASP A 152 -7.80 -7.99 -7.90
N TYR A 153 -7.98 -6.69 -7.63
CA TYR A 153 -7.21 -5.63 -8.26
C TYR A 153 -5.70 -5.79 -8.04
N TYR A 154 -5.27 -5.99 -6.78
CA TYR A 154 -3.85 -6.20 -6.49
C TYR A 154 -3.31 -7.51 -7.03
N SER A 155 -4.10 -8.59 -7.04
CA SER A 155 -3.69 -9.85 -7.68
C SER A 155 -3.40 -9.63 -9.16
N ALA A 156 -4.31 -8.98 -9.88
CA ALA A 156 -4.16 -8.74 -11.32
C ALA A 156 -2.98 -7.80 -11.62
N ARG A 157 -2.71 -6.80 -10.76
CA ARG A 157 -1.54 -5.93 -10.87
C ARG A 157 -0.22 -6.68 -10.64
N LEU A 158 -0.17 -7.54 -9.63
CA LEU A 158 0.99 -8.39 -9.34
C LEU A 158 1.24 -9.40 -10.46
N GLU A 159 0.18 -9.98 -11.03
CA GLU A 159 0.26 -10.90 -12.18
C GLU A 159 0.81 -10.19 -13.41
N ALA A 160 0.29 -9.00 -13.74
CA ALA A 160 0.79 -8.21 -14.85
C ALA A 160 2.25 -7.74 -14.67
N ALA A 161 2.72 -7.60 -13.42
CA ALA A 161 4.12 -7.34 -13.09
C ALA A 161 5.00 -8.60 -13.09
N GLY A 162 4.44 -9.80 -13.28
CA GLY A 162 5.17 -11.08 -13.19
C GLY A 162 5.59 -11.47 -11.77
N LEU A 163 4.97 -10.87 -10.75
CA LEU A 163 5.30 -11.06 -9.33
C LEU A 163 4.22 -11.85 -8.56
N TYR A 164 3.24 -12.42 -9.25
CA TYR A 164 2.22 -13.22 -8.60
C TYR A 164 2.81 -14.53 -8.06
N GLN A 165 2.84 -14.66 -6.74
CA GLN A 165 3.01 -15.94 -6.07
C GLN A 165 1.70 -16.26 -5.35
N PRO A 166 1.04 -17.39 -5.68
CA PRO A 166 -0.10 -17.84 -4.89
C PRO A 166 0.33 -17.99 -3.43
N LEU A 167 -0.56 -17.64 -2.50
CA LEU A 167 -0.34 -17.79 -1.06
C LEU A 167 0.07 -19.23 -0.75
N ASP A 168 1.35 -19.43 -0.44
CA ASP A 168 1.85 -20.71 0.06
C ASP A 168 1.21 -20.92 1.45
N PRO A 169 0.54 -22.07 1.71
CA PRO A 169 -0.28 -22.26 2.91
C PRO A 169 0.49 -22.31 4.25
N TYR A 170 1.80 -22.00 4.28
CA TYR A 170 2.68 -22.29 5.40
C TYR A 170 3.22 -21.10 6.20
N MET A 171 2.75 -19.87 5.98
CA MET A 171 3.15 -18.74 6.82
C MET A 171 1.97 -18.28 7.68
N ASN A 172 1.66 -19.04 8.73
CA ASN A 172 0.79 -18.57 9.82
C ASN A 172 1.37 -17.26 10.37
N ILE A 173 0.70 -16.14 10.08
CA ILE A 173 0.88 -14.95 10.89
C ILE A 173 0.08 -15.25 12.16
N GLU A 174 0.78 -15.54 13.25
CA GLU A 174 0.18 -15.64 14.58
C GLU A 174 -0.58 -14.34 14.89
N ASP A 175 -1.65 -14.41 15.69
CA ASP A 175 -2.66 -13.38 16.01
C ASP A 175 -2.13 -12.01 16.51
N ARG A 176 -0.81 -11.76 16.46
CA ARG A 176 -0.13 -10.59 17.03
C ARG A 176 0.48 -9.62 16.03
N GLU A 177 0.43 -9.89 14.72
CA GLU A 177 0.96 -9.00 13.67
C GLU A 177 -0.12 -8.40 12.76
N TRP A 178 -1.30 -8.15 13.32
CA TRP A 178 -2.19 -7.12 12.77
C TRP A 178 -1.53 -5.74 12.96
N PRO A 179 -1.18 -4.97 11.91
CA PRO A 179 -1.04 -3.54 12.07
C PRO A 179 -2.43 -2.96 12.36
N ALA A 180 -2.70 -2.74 13.65
CA ALA A 180 -3.78 -1.98 14.27
C ALA A 180 -4.85 -1.35 13.34
N VAL A 181 -5.81 -2.11 12.81
CA VAL A 181 -7.05 -1.53 12.22
C VAL A 181 -8.31 -2.37 12.48
N VAL A 182 -8.31 -3.23 13.50
CA VAL A 182 -9.58 -3.72 14.08
C VAL A 182 -9.45 -3.62 15.60
N GLY A 183 -10.22 -2.70 16.17
CA GLY A 183 -10.36 -2.54 17.62
C GLY A 183 -9.71 -1.28 18.18
N THR A 184 -10.39 -0.14 18.05
CA THR A 184 -10.71 0.72 19.21
C THR A 184 -11.85 1.65 18.83
N GLY A 185 -13.08 1.24 19.12
CA GLY A 185 -13.94 2.16 19.82
C GLY A 185 -13.28 2.45 21.18
N LEU A 186 -12.98 3.72 21.43
CA LEU A 186 -12.55 4.33 22.71
C LEU A 186 -11.10 4.11 23.21
N ALA A 187 -10.57 5.25 23.68
CA ALA A 187 -9.44 5.48 24.59
C ALA A 187 -8.03 5.72 24.01
N VAL A 188 -7.77 7.02 23.86
CA VAL A 188 -6.48 7.72 23.91
C VAL A 188 -5.50 7.15 24.95
N GLY A 189 -4.22 7.02 24.58
CA GLY A 189 -3.09 6.82 25.50
C GLY A 189 -1.75 7.06 24.81
N VAL A 190 -1.26 8.29 24.92
CA VAL A 190 0.04 8.78 24.40
C VAL A 190 1.16 8.48 25.42
N TYR A 191 2.42 8.48 24.93
CA TYR A 191 3.73 8.42 25.62
C TYR A 191 4.20 6.99 25.99
N GLY A 192 5.41 6.54 25.67
CA GLY A 192 6.69 7.23 25.48
C GLY A 192 7.64 6.74 26.57
N GLY A 193 8.83 6.24 26.22
CA GLY A 193 9.92 6.02 27.19
C GLY A 193 10.64 4.69 27.10
N ILE A 194 11.81 4.72 26.46
CA ILE A 194 12.94 3.83 26.75
C ILE A 194 13.40 4.12 28.18
N LEU A 195 13.68 3.09 28.99
CA LEU A 195 14.83 2.94 29.91
C LEU A 195 14.54 1.93 31.04
N GLY A 196 15.42 0.94 31.18
CA GLY A 196 16.04 0.65 32.48
C GLY A 196 15.40 -0.41 33.40
N ALA A 197 16.08 -1.56 33.45
CA ALA A 197 16.62 -2.18 34.67
C ALA A 197 15.67 -2.72 35.78
N SER A 198 15.69 -4.06 35.87
CA SER A 198 15.95 -4.88 37.07
C SER A 198 15.10 -4.74 38.35
N ALA A 199 14.67 -5.92 38.82
CA ALA A 199 14.72 -6.46 40.19
C ALA A 199 13.40 -6.60 40.99
N ALA A 200 13.15 -7.87 41.33
CA ALA A 200 12.84 -8.42 42.65
C ALA A 200 11.42 -8.36 43.26
N ASN A 201 10.99 -9.57 43.66
CA ASN A 201 10.17 -9.98 44.82
C ASN A 201 8.87 -9.23 45.15
N GLN A 202 7.78 -10.00 45.18
CA GLN A 202 7.22 -10.54 46.43
C GLN A 202 6.39 -11.80 46.15
#